data_AF-A0AAU1X423-F1
#
_entry.id   AF-A0AAU1X423-F1
#
_cell.length_a   1.000
_cell.length_b   1.000
_cell.length_c   1.000
_cell.angle_alpha   90.00
_cell.angle_beta   90.00
_cell.angle_gamma   90.00
#
_symmetry.space_group_name_H-M   'P 1'
#
loop_
_entity.id
_entity.type
_entity.pdbx_description
1 polymer ?
#
loop_
_entity_poly.entity_id
_entity_poly.type
_entity_poly.pdbx_seq_one_letter_code
_entity_poly.pdbx_strand_id
1 'polypeptide(L)'
;MTSSDHLLDLIRNTPEIDLLLRTSFGFDIGRKYHGEGLRLASGAPLEPIAGESAGGAYFLCAEEDGRRPVVFASSEGEGGLIADDLADALEIIIGLEWRDCLGFSGGGDVEVMLRRPSPRTEH
;
A
#
# COMPACT_ATOMS: atom_id res chain seq x y z
N MET A 1 3.77 18.28 -10.71
CA MET A 1 4.42 16.96 -10.67
C MET A 1 4.72 16.70 -9.22
N THR A 2 4.02 15.76 -8.60
CA THR A 2 4.16 15.47 -7.17
C THR A 2 5.41 14.64 -6.92
N SER A 3 5.92 14.61 -5.68
CA SER A 3 7.08 13.77 -5.32
C SER A 3 6.86 12.29 -5.68
N SER A 4 5.62 11.80 -5.50
CA SER A 4 5.22 10.44 -5.86
C SER A 4 5.31 10.17 -7.36
N ASP A 5 4.88 11.11 -8.21
CA ASP A 5 4.96 10.95 -9.68
C ASP A 5 6.41 10.78 -10.13
N HIS A 6 7.31 11.60 -9.59
CA HIS A 6 8.74 11.53 -9.87
C HIS A 6 9.34 10.17 -9.50
N LEU A 7 8.95 9.62 -8.34
CA LEU A 7 9.48 8.34 -7.86
C LEU A 7 8.92 7.15 -8.68
N LEU A 8 7.63 7.18 -9.02
CA LEU A 8 7.03 6.18 -9.91
C LEU A 8 7.65 6.23 -11.32
N ASP A 9 7.92 7.42 -11.84
CA ASP A 9 8.62 7.60 -13.12
C ASP A 9 10.07 7.11 -13.03
N LEU A 10 10.76 7.33 -11.91
CA LEU A 10 12.12 6.82 -11.71
C LEU A 10 12.14 5.29 -11.74
N ILE A 11 11.22 4.63 -11.03
CA ILE A 11 11.09 3.16 -11.04
C ILE A 11 10.80 2.67 -12.45
N ARG A 12 9.87 3.31 -13.16
CA ARG A 12 9.51 2.93 -14.53
C ARG A 12 10.67 3.04 -15.52
N ASN A 13 11.54 4.01 -15.33
CA ASN A 13 12.67 4.26 -16.22
C ASN A 13 13.96 3.54 -15.80
N THR A 14 13.93 2.76 -14.71
CA THR A 14 15.10 2.03 -14.19
C THR A 14 14.79 0.53 -14.08
N PRO A 15 15.02 -0.27 -15.14
CA PRO A 15 14.60 -1.67 -15.22
C PRO A 15 15.10 -2.56 -14.07
N GLU A 16 16.29 -2.28 -13.55
CA GLU A 16 16.86 -3.05 -12.44
C GLU A 16 16.09 -2.82 -11.13
N ILE A 17 15.63 -1.59 -10.90
CA ILE A 17 14.82 -1.24 -9.73
C ILE A 17 13.41 -1.84 -9.86
N ASP A 18 12.78 -1.71 -11.02
CA ASP A 18 11.46 -2.33 -11.29
C ASP A 18 11.50 -3.84 -11.07
N LEU A 19 12.52 -4.51 -11.62
CA LEU A 19 12.68 -5.96 -11.47
C LEU A 19 12.85 -6.33 -9.99
N LEU A 20 13.71 -5.64 -9.26
CA LEU A 20 13.97 -5.90 -7.85
C LEU A 20 12.71 -5.71 -6.99
N LEU A 21 12.00 -4.58 -7.15
CA LEU A 21 10.76 -4.29 -6.43
C LEU A 21 9.69 -5.34 -6.71
N ARG A 22 9.55 -5.77 -7.96
CA ARG A 22 8.60 -6.81 -8.34
C ARG A 22 8.95 -8.17 -7.72
N THR A 23 10.20 -8.63 -7.87
CA THR A 23 10.56 -10.01 -7.54
C THR A 23 10.83 -10.24 -6.06
N SER A 24 11.37 -9.23 -5.38
CA SER A 24 11.81 -9.38 -3.98
C SER A 24 10.83 -8.77 -3.00
N PHE A 25 10.12 -7.71 -3.40
CA PHE A 25 9.29 -6.93 -2.48
C PHE A 25 7.78 -6.97 -2.82
N GLY A 26 7.42 -7.53 -3.98
CA GLY A 26 6.03 -7.67 -4.40
C GLY A 26 5.37 -6.33 -4.71
N PHE A 27 6.15 -5.36 -5.20
CA PHE A 27 5.67 -4.06 -5.68
C PHE A 27 5.89 -3.97 -7.19
N ASP A 28 4.83 -4.18 -7.96
CA ASP A 28 4.85 -4.22 -9.43
C ASP A 28 4.07 -3.05 -10.03
N ILE A 29 4.78 -2.03 -10.54
CA ILE A 29 4.14 -0.85 -11.16
C ILE A 29 3.49 -1.15 -12.51
N GLY A 30 3.86 -2.25 -13.16
CA GLY A 30 3.25 -2.73 -14.40
C GLY A 30 1.92 -3.44 -14.15
N ARG A 31 1.70 -3.92 -12.92
CA ARG A 31 0.50 -4.64 -12.50
C ARG A 31 -0.49 -3.75 -11.75
N LYS A 32 -0.96 -2.68 -12.38
CA LYS A 32 -1.98 -1.83 -11.75
C LYS A 32 -3.35 -2.54 -11.76
N TYR A 33 -4.01 -2.54 -10.61
CA TYR A 33 -5.41 -2.98 -10.54
C TYR A 33 -6.28 -1.99 -11.32
N HIS A 34 -7.05 -2.48 -12.30
CA HIS A 34 -7.84 -1.65 -13.22
C HIS A 34 -9.32 -1.52 -12.84
N GLY A 35 -9.72 -1.88 -11.62
CA GLY A 35 -11.09 -1.65 -11.16
C GLY A 35 -11.36 -0.15 -11.04
N GLU A 36 -12.17 0.39 -11.95
CA GLU A 36 -12.55 1.81 -11.90
C GLU A 36 -13.32 2.12 -10.60
N GLY A 37 -13.06 3.29 -10.02
CA GLY A 37 -13.91 3.86 -8.97
C GLY A 37 -13.67 3.34 -7.55
N LEU A 38 -12.50 2.76 -7.25
CA LEU A 38 -12.15 2.41 -5.87
C LEU A 38 -12.06 3.67 -5.01
N ARG A 39 -12.73 3.62 -3.85
CA ARG A 39 -12.84 4.76 -2.92
C ARG A 39 -12.70 4.28 -1.49
N LEU A 40 -12.13 5.13 -0.65
CA LEU A 40 -12.23 4.98 0.79
C LEU A 40 -13.69 5.08 1.23
N ALA A 41 -13.98 4.60 2.45
CA ALA A 41 -15.31 4.75 3.06
C ALA A 41 -15.76 6.22 3.17
N SER A 42 -14.81 7.16 3.24
CA SER A 42 -15.06 8.60 3.19
C SER A 42 -15.50 9.11 1.80
N GLY A 43 -15.45 8.27 0.77
CA GLY A 43 -15.70 8.64 -0.63
C GLY A 43 -14.47 9.18 -1.36
N ALA A 44 -13.36 9.39 -0.65
CA ALA A 44 -12.11 9.86 -1.25
C ALA A 44 -11.57 8.83 -2.27
N PRO A 45 -11.08 9.28 -3.44
CA PRO A 45 -10.58 8.39 -4.48
C PRO A 45 -9.28 7.69 -4.07
N LEU A 46 -9.09 6.48 -4.59
CA LEU A 46 -7.83 5.73 -4.52
C LEU A 46 -7.25 5.57 -5.91
N GLU A 47 -5.98 5.94 -6.07
CA GLU A 47 -5.23 5.79 -7.32
C GLU A 47 -4.36 4.54 -7.27
N PRO A 48 -4.58 3.52 -8.11
CA PRO A 48 -3.73 2.34 -8.13
C PRO A 48 -2.33 2.68 -8.69
N ILE A 49 -1.30 2.36 -7.91
CA ILE A 49 0.10 2.64 -8.27
C ILE A 49 0.92 1.38 -8.56
N ALA A 50 0.59 0.26 -7.92
CA ALA A 50 1.26 -1.01 -8.12
C ALA A 50 0.37 -2.19 -7.72
N GLY A 51 0.74 -3.38 -8.14
CA GLY A 51 0.14 -4.65 -7.72
C GLY A 51 1.15 -5.58 -7.09
N GLU A 52 0.63 -6.65 -6.52
CA GLU A 52 1.38 -7.72 -5.88
C GLU A 52 1.05 -9.07 -6.55
N SER A 53 1.94 -10.05 -6.41
CA SER A 53 1.87 -11.32 -7.14
C SER A 53 0.63 -12.17 -6.78
N ALA A 54 0.24 -12.16 -5.51
CA ALA A 54 -0.90 -12.89 -4.97
C ALA A 54 -2.23 -12.16 -5.15
N GLY A 55 -2.23 -10.97 -5.77
CA GLY A 55 -3.44 -10.23 -6.12
C GLY A 55 -3.72 -9.01 -5.25
N GLY A 56 -2.81 -8.65 -4.34
CA GLY A 56 -2.87 -7.37 -3.64
C GLY A 56 -2.57 -6.17 -4.53
N ALA A 57 -2.94 -4.98 -4.06
CA ALA A 57 -2.75 -3.72 -4.76
C ALA A 57 -2.38 -2.58 -3.81
N TYR A 58 -1.55 -1.67 -4.31
CA TYR A 58 -1.11 -0.46 -3.61
C TYR A 58 -1.76 0.75 -4.24
N PHE A 59 -2.22 1.67 -3.39
CA PHE A 59 -2.96 2.85 -3.81
C PHE A 59 -2.41 4.11 -3.15
N LEU A 60 -2.38 5.21 -3.91
CA LEU A 60 -2.27 6.55 -3.33
C LEU A 60 -3.66 7.07 -2.97
N CYS A 61 -3.80 7.61 -1.78
CA CYS A 61 -4.96 8.39 -1.38
C CYS A 61 -4.96 9.78 -2.04
N ALA A 62 -6.08 10.48 -1.87
CA ALA A 62 -6.14 11.91 -2.14
C ALA A 62 -5.09 12.66 -1.32
N GLU A 63 -4.58 13.75 -1.88
CA GLU A 63 -3.61 14.60 -1.17
C GLU A 63 -4.29 15.34 -0.01
N GLU A 64 -3.67 15.27 1.16
CA GLU A 64 -4.10 15.94 2.39
C GLU A 64 -2.87 16.53 3.08
N ASP A 65 -2.89 17.83 3.40
CA ASP A 65 -1.76 18.58 3.98
C ASP A 65 -0.41 18.40 3.24
N GLY A 66 -0.46 18.28 1.91
CA GLY A 66 0.72 18.10 1.05
C GLY A 66 1.31 16.69 1.08
N ARG A 67 0.61 15.72 1.68
CA ARG A 67 1.00 14.31 1.74
C ARG A 67 0.01 13.45 0.96
N ARG A 68 0.49 12.32 0.44
CA ARG A 68 -0.32 11.36 -0.32
C ARG A 68 -0.12 9.97 0.26
N PRO A 69 -0.92 9.61 1.29
CA PRO A 69 -0.79 8.33 1.97
C PRO A 69 -0.87 7.14 1.02
N VAL A 70 -0.12 6.09 1.34
CA VAL A 70 -0.11 4.82 0.60
C VAL A 70 -0.85 3.77 1.40
N VAL A 71 -1.88 3.17 0.80
CA VAL A 71 -2.62 2.04 1.39
C VAL A 71 -2.39 0.78 0.57
N PHE A 72 -2.39 -0.36 1.24
CA PHE A 72 -2.40 -1.67 0.61
C PHE A 72 -3.74 -2.35 0.88
N ALA A 73 -4.23 -3.10 -0.11
CA ALA A 73 -5.34 -4.02 0.05
C ALA A 73 -5.01 -5.35 -0.63
N SER A 74 -5.22 -6.47 0.08
CA SER A 74 -5.09 -7.82 -0.45
C SER A 74 -6.40 -8.30 -1.09
N SER A 75 -6.33 -9.32 -1.94
CA SER A 75 -7.52 -9.98 -2.48
C SER A 75 -8.34 -10.70 -1.40
N GLU A 76 -7.71 -11.05 -0.29
CA GLU A 76 -8.32 -11.77 0.84
C GLU A 76 -9.01 -10.83 1.84
N GLY A 77 -9.09 -9.53 1.53
CA GLY A 77 -9.79 -8.53 2.32
C GLY A 77 -8.93 -7.83 3.37
N GLU A 78 -7.68 -8.22 3.55
CA GLU A 78 -6.76 -7.52 4.44
C GLU A 78 -6.33 -6.18 3.83
N GLY A 79 -6.08 -5.19 4.67
CA GLY A 79 -5.60 -3.90 4.17
C GLY A 79 -5.20 -2.95 5.28
N GLY A 80 -4.45 -1.92 4.91
CA GLY A 80 -3.94 -0.96 5.86
C GLY A 80 -3.19 0.19 5.24
N LEU A 81 -3.02 1.25 6.03
CA LEU A 81 -2.10 2.34 5.76
C LEU A 81 -0.66 1.83 5.90
N ILE A 82 0.16 2.05 4.88
CA ILE A 82 1.59 1.74 4.90
C ILE A 82 2.37 2.95 5.43
N ALA A 83 2.17 4.12 4.82
CA ALA A 83 2.84 5.36 5.19
C ALA A 83 2.08 6.59 4.66
N ASP A 84 2.51 7.77 5.08
CA ASP A 84 1.91 9.05 4.64
C ASP A 84 2.36 9.50 3.25
N ASP A 85 3.42 8.90 2.69
CA ASP A 85 3.86 9.12 1.32
C ASP A 85 4.54 7.90 0.70
N LEU A 86 4.84 7.99 -0.60
CA LEU A 86 5.39 6.88 -1.37
C LEU A 86 6.85 6.55 -1.01
N ALA A 87 7.65 7.55 -0.61
CA ALA A 87 9.03 7.29 -0.26
C ALA A 87 9.09 6.47 1.03
N ASP A 88 8.39 6.93 2.07
CA ASP A 88 8.28 6.22 3.34
C ASP A 88 7.66 4.82 3.15
N ALA A 89 6.65 4.69 2.27
CA ALA A 89 6.05 3.40 1.97
C ALA A 89 7.05 2.42 1.36
N LEU A 90 7.89 2.87 0.43
CA LEU A 90 8.92 2.03 -0.18
C LEU A 90 10.02 1.67 0.84
N GLU A 91 10.39 2.57 1.74
CA GLU A 91 11.31 2.25 2.83
C GLU A 91 10.76 1.12 3.73
N ILE A 92 9.48 1.18 4.07
CA ILE A 92 8.80 0.11 4.85
C ILE A 92 8.76 -1.19 4.06
N ILE A 93 8.36 -1.14 2.78
CA ILE A 93 8.24 -2.32 1.92
C ILE A 93 9.59 -3.04 1.74
N ILE A 94 10.68 -2.28 1.67
CA ILE A 94 12.04 -2.80 1.46
C ILE A 94 12.68 -3.23 2.79
N GLY A 95 12.45 -2.47 3.86
CA GLY A 95 13.21 -2.58 5.10
C GLY A 95 12.57 -3.43 6.20
N LEU A 96 11.26 -3.71 6.14
CA LEU A 96 10.51 -4.31 7.25
C LEU A 96 9.57 -5.44 6.79
N GLU A 97 9.32 -6.39 7.70
CA GLU A 97 8.27 -7.42 7.56
C GLU A 97 6.89 -6.84 7.92
N TRP A 98 6.41 -5.90 7.10
CA TRP A 98 5.20 -5.13 7.37
C TRP A 98 3.89 -5.92 7.17
N ARG A 99 3.92 -7.02 6.41
CA ARG A 99 2.71 -7.79 6.08
C ARG A 99 2.06 -8.44 7.30
N ASP A 100 2.85 -8.81 8.31
CA ASP A 100 2.33 -9.33 9.59
C ASP A 100 1.46 -8.29 10.32
N CYS A 101 1.63 -7.00 10.03
CA CYS A 101 0.80 -5.93 10.58
C CYS A 101 -0.57 -5.83 9.92
N LEU A 102 -0.81 -6.49 8.77
CA LEU A 102 -2.12 -6.50 8.12
C LEU A 102 -3.14 -7.39 8.82
N GLY A 103 -2.70 -8.39 9.58
CA GLY A 103 -3.60 -9.28 10.33
C GLY A 103 -4.46 -8.55 11.38
N PHE A 104 -4.04 -7.36 11.81
CA PHE A 104 -4.84 -6.49 12.70
C PHE A 104 -6.08 -5.91 12.03
N SER A 105 -6.19 -6.01 10.69
CA SER A 105 -7.39 -5.59 9.96
C SER A 105 -8.56 -6.56 10.10
N GLY A 106 -8.35 -7.77 10.64
CA GLY A 106 -9.41 -8.77 10.76
C GLY A 106 -10.04 -9.16 9.42
N GLY A 107 -9.27 -9.12 8.32
CA GLY A 107 -9.80 -9.31 6.97
C GLY A 107 -10.63 -8.11 6.47
N GLY A 108 -10.29 -6.89 6.93
CA GLY A 108 -10.98 -5.66 6.54
C GLY A 108 -12.25 -5.37 7.35
N ASP A 109 -12.47 -6.07 8.46
CA ASP A 109 -13.58 -5.81 9.37
C ASP A 109 -13.34 -4.49 10.13
N VAL A 110 -14.19 -3.50 9.84
CA VAL A 110 -14.10 -2.16 10.43
C VAL A 110 -14.24 -2.18 11.96
N GLU A 111 -15.07 -3.06 12.52
CA GLU A 111 -15.19 -3.17 13.99
C GLU A 111 -13.91 -3.73 14.62
N VAL A 112 -13.24 -4.64 13.93
CA VAL A 112 -11.93 -5.17 14.38
C VAL A 112 -10.86 -4.10 14.26
N MET A 113 -10.83 -3.34 13.17
CA MET A 113 -9.87 -2.23 12.98
C MET A 113 -10.04 -1.10 14.00
N LEU A 114 -11.28 -0.83 14.43
CA LEU A 114 -11.58 0.18 15.46
C LEU A 114 -11.33 -0.34 16.89
N ARG A 115 -11.19 -1.66 17.08
CA ARG A 115 -10.81 -2.21 18.39
C ARG A 115 -9.36 -1.88 18.66
N ARG A 116 -9.13 -1.17 19.77
CA ARG A 116 -7.78 -0.90 20.27
C ARG A 116 -7.04 -2.25 20.44
N PRO A 117 -5.86 -2.44 19.81
CA PRO A 117 -5.12 -3.68 19.99
C PRO A 117 -4.80 -3.86 21.47
N SER A 118 -5.25 -4.98 22.04
CA SER A 118 -4.84 -5.38 23.38
C SER A 118 -3.32 -5.57 23.38
N PRO A 119 -2.59 -5.06 24.39
CA PRO A 119 -1.15 -5.29 24.46
C PRO A 119 -0.89 -6.80 24.45
N ARG A 120 0.04 -7.26 23.60
CA ARG A 120 0.48 -8.66 23.61
C ARG A 120 0.95 -9.01 25.01
N THR A 121 0.25 -9.91 25.69
CA THR A 121 0.88 -10.77 26.71
C THR A 121 1.67 -11.82 25.95
N GLU A 122 2.97 -11.58 25.79
CA GLU A 122 3.92 -12.59 25.36
C GLU A 122 4.03 -13.65 26.47
N HIS A 123 3.91 -14.93 26.09
CA HIS A 123 4.14 -16.09 26.96
C HIS A 123 5.44 -16.77 26.61
#